data_AF-B0DXV6-F1
#
_entry.id   AF-B0DXV6-F1
#
_cell.length_a   1.000
_cell.length_b   1.000
_cell.length_c   1.000
_cell.angle_alpha   90.00
_cell.angle_beta   90.00
_cell.angle_gamma   90.00
#
_symmetry.space_group_name_H-M   'P 1'
#
loop_
_entity.id
_entity.type
_entity.pdbx_description
1 polymer ?
#
loop_
_entity_poly.entity_id
_entity_poly.type
_entity_poly.pdbx_seq_one_letter_code
_entity_poly.pdbx_strand_id
1 'polypeptide(L)'
;MNETQQEEMQVACKKAINLFLMKGEQINSTMQRMIREVPELAPEAGTTSRSLSQHILERYWTKRDFAKVDGPFQIEGVGYSKNYKGRVKTGDSEEGHIDCGCSEDLALFELFWWKTWSIGSSHQNLMTFRENLKTDTIPPRLRAFFAAAYQEVSLLTLDDLFAIQWGEEGYENRLHTLQVMRKVTMLRSQGVEIPGFQLTSESSGISG
;
A
#
# COMPACT_ATOMS: atom_id res chain seq x y z
N MET A 1 -21.75 4.87 10.56
CA MET A 1 -21.19 6.21 10.77
C MET A 1 -21.98 7.13 9.86
N ASN A 2 -22.55 8.21 10.39
CA ASN A 2 -23.19 9.21 9.53
C ASN A 2 -22.10 10.11 8.90
N GLU A 3 -22.46 10.92 7.89
CA GLU A 3 -21.52 11.75 7.14
C GLU A 3 -20.74 12.71 8.05
N THR A 4 -21.42 13.39 8.97
CA THR A 4 -20.79 14.33 9.92
C THR A 4 -19.74 13.66 10.81
N GLN A 5 -20.02 12.46 11.34
CA GLN A 5 -19.04 11.70 12.12
C GLN A 5 -17.83 11.28 11.27
N GLN A 6 -18.03 11.00 9.99
CA GLN A 6 -16.96 10.63 9.08
C GLN A 6 -16.03 11.81 8.81
N GLU A 7 -16.59 13.00 8.58
CA GLU A 7 -15.82 14.23 8.36
C GLU A 7 -15.01 14.62 9.61
N GLU A 8 -15.64 14.59 10.79
CA GLU A 8 -14.94 14.84 12.06
C GLU A 8 -13.79 13.86 12.27
N MET A 9 -14.01 12.57 11.95
CA MET A 9 -12.99 11.54 12.04
C MET A 9 -11.85 11.76 11.04
N GLN A 10 -12.16 12.18 9.81
CA GLN A 10 -11.16 12.52 8.80
C GLN A 10 -10.28 13.68 9.26
N VAL A 11 -10.88 14.75 9.81
CA VAL A 11 -10.15 15.89 10.37
C VAL A 11 -9.25 15.46 11.52
N ALA A 12 -9.77 14.61 12.43
CA ALA A 12 -8.99 14.09 13.56
C ALA A 12 -7.80 13.23 13.09
N CYS A 13 -8.01 12.35 12.11
CA CYS A 13 -6.95 11.51 11.55
C CYS A 13 -5.89 12.36 10.86
N LYS A 14 -6.28 13.33 10.03
CA LYS A 14 -5.35 14.23 9.36
C LYS A 14 -4.49 15.01 10.34
N LYS A 15 -5.10 15.51 11.43
CA LYS A 15 -4.36 16.18 12.52
C LYS A 15 -3.33 15.25 13.17
N ALA A 16 -3.72 14.03 13.49
CA ALA A 16 -2.81 13.05 14.11
C ALA A 16 -1.66 12.65 13.18
N ILE A 17 -1.94 12.45 11.89
CA ILE A 17 -0.92 12.18 10.87
C ILE A 17 0.07 13.35 10.77
N ASN A 18 -0.42 14.59 10.75
CA ASN A 18 0.48 15.75 10.73
C ASN A 18 1.35 15.84 11.99
N LEU A 19 0.80 15.55 13.17
CA LEU A 19 1.58 15.51 14.42
C LEU A 19 2.62 14.38 14.40
N PHE A 20 2.29 13.21 13.85
CA PHE A 20 3.25 12.13 13.63
C PHE A 20 4.38 12.57 12.70
N LEU A 21 4.05 13.13 11.53
CA LEU A 21 5.04 13.53 10.53
C LEU A 21 5.94 14.69 11.00
N MET A 22 5.38 15.68 11.70
CA MET A 22 6.13 16.88 12.10
C MET A 22 6.87 16.73 13.42
N LYS A 23 6.33 15.93 14.36
CA LYS A 23 6.83 15.87 15.75
C LYS A 23 7.16 14.45 16.22
N GLY A 24 6.90 13.42 15.41
CA GLY A 24 7.05 12.03 15.82
C GLY A 24 6.01 11.58 16.87
N GLU A 25 4.90 12.31 17.02
CA GLU A 25 3.85 11.96 17.99
C GLU A 25 3.13 10.68 17.56
N GLN A 26 3.06 9.70 18.45
CA GLN A 26 2.47 8.39 18.19
C GLN A 26 0.95 8.51 17.97
N ILE A 27 0.46 8.02 16.81
CA ILE A 27 -0.97 7.88 16.57
C ILE A 27 -1.52 6.76 17.46
N ASN A 28 -2.58 7.04 18.22
CA ASN A 28 -3.15 6.05 19.14
C ASN A 28 -3.71 4.82 18.40
N SER A 29 -3.75 3.68 19.10
CA SER A 29 -4.11 2.38 18.51
C SER A 29 -5.53 2.30 17.96
N THR A 30 -6.47 3.04 18.56
CA THR A 30 -7.86 3.10 18.08
C THR A 30 -7.92 3.79 16.73
N MET A 31 -7.21 4.91 16.57
CA MET A 31 -7.15 5.66 15.32
C MET A 31 -6.35 4.91 14.24
N GLN A 32 -5.22 4.28 14.59
CA GLN A 32 -4.52 3.38 13.67
C GLN A 32 -5.45 2.30 13.13
N ARG A 33 -6.23 1.65 14.01
CA ARG A 33 -7.21 0.64 13.61
C ARG A 33 -8.28 1.20 12.67
N MET A 34 -8.84 2.36 12.98
CA MET A 34 -9.84 3.01 12.13
C MET A 34 -9.29 3.33 10.75
N ILE A 35 -8.07 3.89 10.68
CA ILE A 35 -7.38 4.14 9.41
C ILE A 35 -7.24 2.82 8.66
N ARG A 36 -6.78 1.73 9.28
CA ARG A 36 -6.67 0.45 8.57
C ARG A 36 -7.99 -0.14 8.09
N GLU A 37 -9.08 0.01 8.83
CA GLU A 37 -10.36 -0.66 8.52
C GLU A 37 -11.28 0.13 7.57
N VAL A 38 -11.06 1.44 7.41
CA VAL A 38 -11.89 2.31 6.56
C VAL A 38 -11.04 2.85 5.41
N PRO A 39 -11.18 2.35 4.17
CA PRO A 39 -10.40 2.78 3.01
C PRO A 39 -10.35 4.30 2.84
N GLU A 40 -11.52 4.94 2.94
CA GLU A 40 -11.74 6.37 2.68
C GLU A 40 -11.19 7.29 3.77
N LEU A 41 -10.76 6.73 4.91
CA LEU A 41 -10.25 7.48 6.04
C LEU A 41 -8.74 7.64 5.94
N ALA A 42 -8.24 8.85 5.73
CA ALA A 42 -6.81 9.14 5.61
C ALA A 42 -6.07 8.29 4.55
N PRO A 43 -6.44 8.38 3.26
CA PRO A 43 -5.75 7.70 2.17
C PRO A 43 -4.25 8.04 2.09
N GLU A 44 -3.86 9.22 2.56
CA GLU A 44 -2.47 9.67 2.67
C GLU A 44 -1.58 8.77 3.54
N ALA A 45 -2.17 7.98 4.43
CA ALA A 45 -1.46 6.98 5.21
C ALA A 45 -0.83 5.87 4.35
N GLY A 46 -1.27 5.70 3.10
CA GLY A 46 -0.73 4.72 2.15
C GLY A 46 0.33 5.26 1.18
N THR A 47 0.58 6.57 1.12
CA THR A 47 1.50 7.16 0.12
C THR A 47 2.47 8.22 0.68
N THR A 48 2.20 8.77 1.87
CA THR A 48 2.99 9.93 2.34
C THR A 48 4.41 9.56 2.73
N SER A 49 4.58 8.51 3.54
CA SER A 49 5.90 8.01 3.90
C SER A 49 5.83 6.56 4.38
N ARG A 50 6.94 5.85 4.18
CA ARG A 50 7.10 4.47 4.68
C ARG A 50 6.90 4.40 6.19
N SER A 51 7.51 5.31 6.94
CA SER A 51 7.42 5.34 8.41
C SER A 51 5.99 5.50 8.92
N LEU A 52 5.17 6.35 8.28
CA LEU A 52 3.77 6.50 8.63
C LEU A 52 2.99 5.23 8.32
N SER A 53 3.18 4.65 7.13
CA SER A 53 2.49 3.42 6.74
C SER A 53 2.85 2.25 7.66
N GLN A 54 4.13 2.10 8.03
CA GLN A 54 4.60 1.14 9.02
C GLN A 54 3.93 1.37 10.37
N HIS A 55 3.94 2.62 10.87
CA HIS A 55 3.28 3.00 12.12
C HIS A 55 1.79 2.69 12.12
N ILE A 56 1.11 2.90 10.99
CA ILE A 56 -0.30 2.53 10.82
C ILE A 56 -0.49 1.02 10.83
N LEU A 57 0.46 0.22 10.33
CA LEU A 57 0.41 -1.24 10.35
C LEU A 57 0.90 -1.87 11.65
N GLU A 58 1.50 -1.10 12.57
CA GLU A 58 1.93 -1.62 13.86
C GLU A 58 0.78 -2.34 14.58
N ARG A 59 1.05 -3.57 14.99
CA ARG A 59 0.10 -4.49 15.64
C ARG A 59 -1.12 -4.84 14.78
N TYR A 60 -0.95 -4.95 13.47
CA TYR A 60 -1.97 -5.50 12.59
C TYR A 60 -2.22 -6.99 12.88
N TRP A 61 -3.19 -7.24 13.77
CA TRP A 61 -3.76 -8.56 14.03
C TRP A 61 -5.21 -8.55 13.61
N THR A 62 -5.51 -8.88 12.35
CA THR A 62 -6.87 -9.31 12.05
C THR A 62 -7.01 -10.75 12.51
N LYS A 63 -7.77 -10.97 13.59
CA LYS A 63 -8.34 -12.28 13.93
C LYS A 63 -9.39 -12.72 12.88
N ARG A 64 -9.15 -12.48 11.59
CA ARG A 64 -9.93 -13.14 10.55
C ARG A 64 -9.29 -14.49 10.39
N ASP A 65 -9.96 -15.50 10.90
CA ASP A 65 -9.61 -16.90 10.72
C ASP A 65 -9.49 -17.19 9.22
N PHE A 66 -8.29 -17.05 8.65
CA PHE A 66 -7.95 -17.64 7.35
C PHE A 66 -7.93 -19.18 7.42
N ALA A 67 -8.37 -19.76 8.55
CA ALA A 67 -8.30 -21.17 8.90
C ALA A 67 -9.54 -21.99 8.49
N LYS A 68 -10.43 -21.50 7.62
CA LYS A 68 -11.63 -22.25 7.21
C LYS A 68 -11.95 -22.14 5.72
N VAL A 69 -11.04 -22.55 4.85
CA VAL A 69 -11.41 -22.90 3.47
C VAL A 69 -10.95 -24.32 3.20
N ASP A 70 -11.85 -25.27 3.47
CA ASP A 70 -11.67 -26.70 3.25
C ASP A 70 -11.84 -27.01 1.75
N GLY A 71 -10.76 -27.46 1.11
CA GLY A 71 -10.76 -28.02 -0.24
C GLY A 71 -9.65 -29.08 -0.37
N PRO A 72 -9.83 -30.14 -1.18
CA PRO A 72 -8.95 -31.31 -1.23
C PRO A 72 -7.57 -31.05 -1.85
N PHE A 73 -7.29 -29.83 -2.31
CA PHE A 73 -6.01 -29.43 -2.90
C PHE A 73 -5.41 -28.29 -2.07
N GLN A 74 -4.72 -28.64 -0.97
CA GLN A 74 -3.85 -27.72 -0.23
C GLN A 74 -2.62 -27.39 -1.08
N ILE A 75 -2.58 -26.20 -1.67
CA ILE A 75 -1.32 -25.56 -2.05
C ILE A 75 -1.14 -24.39 -1.09
N GLU A 76 -0.48 -24.67 0.02
CA GLU A 76 -0.28 -23.78 1.15
C GLU A 76 0.55 -22.55 0.78
N GLY A 77 0.04 -21.36 1.14
CA GLY A 77 0.83 -20.15 1.39
C GLY A 77 1.60 -19.55 0.22
N VAL A 78 2.02 -18.30 0.38
CA VAL A 78 3.33 -17.91 -0.17
C VAL A 78 4.33 -18.59 0.74
N GLY A 79 5.34 -19.25 0.18
CA GLY A 79 6.27 -20.14 0.89
C GLY A 79 7.25 -19.44 1.84
N TYR A 80 6.77 -18.63 2.77
CA TYR A 80 7.50 -18.37 4.00
C TYR A 80 7.09 -19.45 5.01
N SER A 81 8.08 -20.09 5.63
CA SER A 81 7.84 -21.04 6.72
C SER A 81 6.91 -20.39 7.72
N LYS A 82 5.70 -20.92 7.86
CA LYS A 82 4.87 -20.67 9.03
C LYS A 82 5.63 -21.26 10.21
N ASN A 83 6.54 -20.50 10.80
CA ASN A 83 7.06 -20.76 12.14
C ASN A 83 5.91 -20.54 13.15
N TYR A 84 4.80 -21.27 13.01
CA TYR A 84 3.77 -21.46 14.04
C TYR A 84 4.28 -22.35 15.19
N LYS A 85 5.59 -22.34 15.46
CA LYS A 85 6.15 -22.91 16.67
C LYS A 85 5.89 -21.93 17.81
N GLY A 86 4.64 -21.90 18.26
CA GLY A 86 4.18 -21.03 19.33
C GLY A 86 3.91 -19.61 18.86
N ARG A 87 3.14 -18.88 19.68
CA ARG A 87 3.01 -17.42 19.55
C ARG A 87 4.43 -16.86 19.43
N VAL A 88 4.78 -16.29 18.28
CA VAL A 88 5.91 -15.35 18.18
C VAL A 88 5.65 -14.35 19.31
N LYS A 89 6.51 -14.36 20.34
CA LYS A 89 6.35 -13.40 21.43
C LYS A 89 6.53 -12.03 20.78
N THR A 90 5.78 -11.04 21.26
CA THR A 90 5.95 -9.65 20.84
C THR A 90 7.43 -9.30 20.93
N GLY A 91 8.10 -9.11 19.78
CA GLY A 91 9.55 -8.89 19.69
C GLY A 91 10.36 -9.93 18.89
N ASP A 92 9.77 -11.07 18.50
CA ASP A 92 10.46 -12.14 17.75
C ASP A 92 10.14 -12.14 16.23
N SER A 93 9.56 -11.07 15.69
CA SER A 93 9.34 -10.96 14.24
C SER A 93 10.69 -10.96 13.52
N GLU A 94 10.86 -11.83 12.52
CA GLU A 94 12.04 -11.81 11.65
C GLU A 94 12.20 -10.41 11.03
N GLU A 95 13.44 -9.93 10.91
CA GLU A 95 13.73 -8.63 10.33
C GLU A 95 13.09 -8.51 8.93
N GLY A 96 12.48 -7.35 8.64
CA GLY A 96 11.74 -7.12 7.39
C GLY A 96 10.38 -7.82 7.29
N HIS A 97 9.88 -8.43 8.36
CA HIS A 97 8.55 -9.02 8.44
C HIS A 97 7.72 -8.38 9.55
N ILE A 98 6.41 -8.28 9.36
CA ILE A 98 5.49 -7.84 10.41
C ILE A 98 5.08 -9.03 11.29
N ASP A 99 4.48 -8.78 12.46
CA ASP A 99 4.01 -9.81 13.42
C ASP A 99 3.21 -10.97 12.79
N CYS A 100 2.55 -10.71 11.66
CA CYS A 100 1.78 -11.64 10.85
C CYS A 100 2.63 -12.72 10.14
N GLY A 101 3.96 -12.53 10.07
CA GLY A 101 4.88 -13.33 9.25
C GLY A 101 4.90 -12.94 7.78
N CYS A 102 4.18 -11.89 7.39
CA CYS A 102 4.24 -11.33 6.05
C CYS A 102 5.39 -10.32 5.94
N SER A 103 6.04 -10.29 4.78
CA SER A 103 7.04 -9.26 4.47
C SER A 103 6.44 -7.88 4.65
N GLU A 104 7.22 -6.98 5.24
CA GLU A 104 6.84 -5.60 5.47
C GLU A 104 6.47 -4.89 4.16
N ASP A 105 7.27 -5.03 3.11
CA ASP A 105 7.00 -4.43 1.80
C ASP A 105 5.64 -4.87 1.25
N LEU A 106 5.32 -6.15 1.38
CA LEU A 106 4.05 -6.69 0.92
C LEU A 106 2.86 -6.09 1.69
N ALA A 107 3.00 -5.94 3.01
CA ALA A 107 1.98 -5.33 3.85
C ALA A 107 1.79 -3.84 3.52
N LEU A 108 2.88 -3.15 3.19
CA LEU A 108 2.85 -1.74 2.78
C LEU A 108 2.21 -1.55 1.39
N PHE A 109 2.49 -2.43 0.41
CA PHE A 109 1.78 -2.45 -0.87
C PHE A 109 0.28 -2.69 -0.69
N GLU A 110 -0.09 -3.63 0.18
CA GLU A 110 -1.49 -3.89 0.49
C GLU A 110 -2.16 -2.65 1.09
N LEU A 111 -1.51 -1.98 2.05
CA LEU A 111 -2.04 -0.75 2.63
C LEU A 111 -2.22 0.33 1.55
N PHE A 112 -1.24 0.48 0.66
CA PHE A 112 -1.35 1.42 -0.46
C PHE A 112 -2.57 1.13 -1.32
N TRP A 113 -2.78 -0.09 -1.81
CA TRP A 113 -3.95 -0.42 -2.64
C TRP A 113 -5.25 -0.25 -1.87
N TRP A 114 -5.28 -0.71 -0.62
CA TRP A 114 -6.43 -0.56 0.26
C TRP A 114 -6.86 0.90 0.41
N LYS A 115 -5.90 1.82 0.47
CA LYS A 115 -6.13 3.25 0.65
C LYS A 115 -6.42 4.02 -0.63
N THR A 116 -5.85 3.59 -1.74
CA THR A 116 -5.84 4.40 -2.95
C THR A 116 -6.71 3.83 -4.06
N TRP A 117 -6.94 2.52 -4.09
CA TRP A 117 -7.71 1.89 -5.16
C TRP A 117 -9.20 1.99 -4.91
N SER A 118 -9.86 2.68 -5.83
CA SER A 118 -11.30 2.67 -5.97
C SER A 118 -11.65 2.70 -7.45
N ILE A 119 -12.59 1.85 -7.85
CA ILE A 119 -13.07 1.77 -9.22
C ILE A 119 -14.51 2.25 -9.28
N GLY A 120 -14.81 3.16 -10.20
CA GLY A 120 -16.17 3.59 -10.50
C GLY A 120 -16.76 2.75 -11.63
N SER A 121 -18.08 2.59 -11.64
CA SER A 121 -18.76 2.00 -12.80
C SER A 121 -18.66 2.92 -14.01
N SER A 122 -18.37 2.35 -15.18
CA SER A 122 -18.41 3.06 -16.47
C SER A 122 -19.84 3.24 -17.02
N HIS A 123 -20.82 2.56 -16.43
CA HIS A 123 -22.22 2.67 -16.84
C HIS A 123 -22.83 3.97 -16.32
N GLN A 124 -23.43 4.77 -17.21
CA GLN A 124 -23.98 6.10 -16.91
C GLN A 124 -24.95 6.12 -15.72
N ASN A 125 -25.79 5.10 -15.57
CA ASN A 125 -26.78 5.01 -14.49
C ASN A 125 -26.18 4.59 -13.14
N LEU A 126 -24.92 4.18 -13.12
CA LEU A 126 -24.22 3.67 -11.93
C LEU A 126 -22.95 4.47 -11.62
N MET A 127 -22.77 5.66 -12.21
CA MET A 127 -21.56 6.47 -12.00
C MET A 127 -21.32 6.87 -10.54
N THR A 128 -22.37 6.84 -9.71
CA THR A 128 -22.26 7.08 -8.26
C THR A 128 -21.72 5.89 -7.48
N PHE A 129 -21.74 4.69 -8.06
CA PHE A 129 -21.20 3.49 -7.42
C PHE A 129 -19.69 3.42 -7.62
N ARG A 130 -18.98 3.41 -6.49
CA ARG A 130 -17.54 3.13 -6.42
C ARG A 130 -17.32 1.89 -5.57
N GLU A 131 -16.56 0.95 -6.09
CA GLU A 131 -16.09 -0.22 -5.37
C GLU A 131 -14.65 0.03 -4.92
N ASN A 132 -14.33 -0.45 -3.73
CA ASN A 132 -12.97 -0.46 -3.19
C ASN A 132 -12.69 -1.84 -2.59
N LEU A 133 -11.49 -2.05 -2.05
CA LEU A 133 -11.09 -3.36 -1.54
C LEU A 133 -11.80 -3.77 -0.23
N LYS A 134 -12.72 -2.96 0.31
CA LYS A 134 -13.28 -3.10 1.67
C LYS A 134 -13.84 -4.48 2.02
N THR A 135 -14.62 -5.03 1.10
CA THR A 135 -15.36 -6.27 1.32
C THR A 135 -14.53 -7.51 1.01
N ASP A 136 -13.54 -7.38 0.11
CA ASP A 136 -12.81 -8.51 -0.42
C ASP A 136 -11.45 -8.63 0.24
N THR A 137 -11.38 -9.51 1.24
CA THR A 137 -10.10 -9.84 1.85
C THR A 137 -9.27 -10.65 0.85
N ILE A 138 -8.29 -10.02 0.23
CA ILE A 138 -7.34 -10.71 -0.65
C ILE A 138 -6.57 -11.74 0.21
N PRO A 139 -6.57 -13.04 -0.12
CA PRO A 139 -5.76 -14.04 0.57
C PRO A 139 -4.27 -13.71 0.48
N PRO A 140 -3.44 -14.01 1.51
CA PRO A 140 -2.02 -13.69 1.51
C PRO A 140 -1.25 -14.11 0.25
N ARG A 141 -1.59 -15.28 -0.32
CA ARG A 141 -1.00 -15.76 -1.58
C ARG A 141 -1.28 -14.86 -2.76
N LEU A 142 -2.53 -14.42 -2.89
CA LEU A 142 -2.92 -13.52 -3.96
C LEU A 142 -2.33 -12.11 -3.75
N ARG A 143 -2.13 -11.67 -2.50
CA ARG A 143 -1.44 -10.39 -2.23
C ARG A 143 -0.03 -10.39 -2.79
N ALA A 144 0.77 -11.41 -2.48
CA ALA A 144 2.14 -11.50 -2.98
C ALA A 144 2.18 -11.60 -4.51
N PHE A 145 1.27 -12.37 -5.09
CA PHE A 145 1.11 -12.43 -6.54
C PHE A 145 0.79 -11.06 -7.14
N PHE A 146 -0.20 -10.34 -6.60
CA PHE A 146 -0.57 -9.01 -7.09
C PHE A 146 0.56 -7.99 -6.87
N ALA A 147 1.35 -8.11 -5.81
CA ALA A 147 2.47 -7.19 -5.54
C ALA A 147 3.56 -7.38 -6.57
N ALA A 148 3.99 -8.62 -6.77
CA ALA A 148 4.97 -8.96 -7.79
C ALA A 148 4.49 -8.57 -9.19
N ALA A 149 3.25 -8.92 -9.54
CA ALA A 149 2.67 -8.57 -10.84
C ALA A 149 2.55 -7.05 -11.03
N TYR A 150 2.16 -6.31 -9.99
CA TYR A 150 2.10 -4.86 -10.03
C TYR A 150 3.47 -4.27 -10.29
N GLN A 151 4.49 -4.68 -9.53
CA GLN A 151 5.87 -4.21 -9.70
C GLN A 151 6.43 -4.56 -11.10
N GLU A 152 6.17 -5.77 -11.58
CA GLU A 152 6.64 -6.23 -12.90
C GLU A 152 6.00 -5.44 -14.06
N VAL A 153 4.67 -5.25 -14.01
CA VAL A 153 3.93 -4.58 -15.09
C VAL A 153 4.20 -3.08 -15.07
N SER A 154 4.03 -2.46 -13.90
CA SER A 154 4.17 -1.02 -13.72
C SER A 154 5.63 -0.58 -13.74
N LEU A 155 6.58 -1.45 -13.41
CA LEU A 155 7.97 -1.11 -13.13
C LEU A 155 8.11 -0.12 -11.96
N LEU A 156 7.09 0.04 -11.11
CA LEU A 156 7.15 0.85 -9.89
C LEU A 156 7.53 -0.01 -8.70
N THR A 157 8.37 0.54 -7.84
CA THR A 157 8.75 -0.01 -6.55
C THR A 157 7.91 0.64 -5.45
N LEU A 158 8.00 0.09 -4.23
CA LEU A 158 7.28 0.63 -3.09
C LEU A 158 7.72 2.07 -2.76
N ASP A 159 9.03 2.35 -2.89
CA ASP A 159 9.58 3.68 -2.61
C ASP A 159 9.07 4.74 -3.61
N ASP A 160 8.70 4.35 -4.83
CA ASP A 160 8.09 5.29 -5.78
C ASP A 160 6.70 5.74 -5.35
N LEU A 161 5.99 4.88 -4.61
CA LEU A 161 4.67 5.17 -4.05
C LEU A 161 4.78 6.11 -2.83
N PHE A 162 5.94 6.09 -2.15
CA PHE A 162 6.26 6.94 -1.00
C PHE A 162 7.10 8.14 -1.40
N ALA A 163 6.49 9.19 -1.93
CA ALA A 163 7.25 10.39 -2.27
C ALA A 163 6.48 11.70 -2.16
N ILE A 164 5.16 11.67 -1.97
CA ILE A 164 4.27 12.81 -2.17
C ILE A 164 3.05 12.66 -1.26
N GLN A 165 2.50 13.77 -0.77
CA GLN A 165 1.22 13.71 -0.04
C GLN A 165 0.12 13.28 -1.00
N TRP A 166 -0.69 12.29 -0.61
CA TRP A 166 -1.78 11.81 -1.47
C TRP A 166 -2.68 12.97 -1.93
N GLY A 167 -2.99 13.00 -3.23
CA GLY A 167 -3.84 14.02 -3.83
C GLY A 167 -3.12 15.35 -4.13
N GLU A 168 -1.81 15.47 -3.91
CA GLU A 168 -1.03 16.59 -4.43
C GLU A 168 -1.00 16.57 -5.97
N GLU A 169 -1.08 17.77 -6.55
CA GLU A 169 -1.05 17.98 -7.99
C GLU A 169 0.22 17.35 -8.58
N GLY A 170 0.05 16.49 -9.58
CA GLY A 170 1.17 15.85 -10.28
C GLY A 170 1.65 14.53 -9.69
N TYR A 171 1.07 14.01 -8.60
CA TYR A 171 1.43 12.69 -8.06
C TYR A 171 1.32 11.58 -9.12
N GLU A 172 0.15 11.46 -9.74
CA GLU A 172 -0.10 10.46 -10.78
C GLU A 172 0.79 10.68 -12.01
N ASN A 173 0.97 11.95 -12.41
CA ASN A 173 1.86 12.30 -13.51
C ASN A 173 3.30 11.86 -13.23
N ARG A 174 3.82 12.06 -12.01
CA ARG A 174 5.14 11.58 -11.60
C ARG A 174 5.23 10.05 -11.73
N LEU A 175 4.25 9.32 -11.20
CA LEU A 175 4.23 7.86 -11.31
C LEU A 175 4.24 7.43 -12.79
N HIS A 176 3.40 8.03 -13.63
CA HIS A 176 3.38 7.75 -15.06
C HIS A 176 4.71 8.08 -15.75
N THR A 177 5.34 9.20 -15.41
CA THR A 177 6.66 9.55 -15.93
C THR A 177 7.70 8.50 -15.55
N LEU A 178 7.72 8.03 -14.29
CA LEU A 178 8.62 6.96 -13.84
C LEU A 178 8.36 5.66 -14.61
N GLN A 179 7.11 5.27 -14.80
CA GLN A 179 6.72 4.08 -15.56
C GLN A 179 7.24 4.17 -17.01
N VAL A 180 7.02 5.30 -17.68
CA VAL A 180 7.47 5.54 -19.06
C VAL A 180 9.00 5.51 -19.14
N MET A 181 9.70 6.22 -18.25
CA MET A 181 11.16 6.25 -18.24
C MET A 181 11.77 4.86 -18.06
N ARG A 182 11.25 4.07 -17.11
CA ARG A 182 11.72 2.70 -16.86
C ARG A 182 11.38 1.76 -18.01
N LYS A 183 10.20 1.89 -18.62
CA LYS A 183 9.82 1.08 -19.79
C LYS A 183 10.71 1.40 -21.00
N VAL A 184 10.99 2.68 -21.25
CA VAL A 184 11.92 3.11 -22.30
C VAL A 184 13.33 2.55 -22.05
N THR A 185 13.80 2.62 -20.81
CA THR A 185 15.12 2.07 -20.42
C THR A 185 15.19 0.57 -20.67
N MET A 186 14.14 -0.16 -20.26
CA MET A 186 14.02 -1.61 -20.50
C MET A 186 14.05 -1.94 -22.00
N LEU A 187 13.26 -1.26 -22.82
CA LEU A 187 13.21 -1.48 -24.27
C LEU A 187 14.54 -1.16 -24.97
N ARG A 188 15.21 -0.07 -24.58
CA ARG A 188 16.55 0.27 -25.09
C ARG A 188 17.59 -0.78 -24.74
N SER A 189 17.52 -1.35 -23.53
CA SER A 189 18.42 -2.45 -23.13
C SER A 189 18.26 -3.70 -24.00
N GLN A 190 17.10 -3.84 -24.66
CA GLN A 190 16.79 -4.93 -25.60
C GLN A 190 17.10 -4.55 -27.06
N GLY A 191 17.74 -3.40 -27.31
CA GLY A 191 18.08 -2.93 -28.64
C GLY A 191 16.93 -2.27 -29.41
N VAL A 192 15.81 -1.95 -28.75
CA VAL A 192 14.69 -1.23 -29.36
C VAL A 192 14.97 0.28 -29.34
N GLU A 193 14.99 0.88 -30.53
CA GLU A 193 15.07 2.34 -30.67
C GLU A 193 13.70 2.99 -30.43
N ILE A 194 13.68 4.08 -29.65
CA ILE A 194 12.47 4.84 -29.34
C ILE A 194 12.72 6.30 -29.76
N PRO A 195 12.36 6.67 -31.00
CA PRO A 195 12.57 8.02 -31.53
C PRO A 195 11.81 9.07 -30.69
N GLY A 196 12.42 10.24 -30.52
CA GLY A 196 11.78 11.38 -29.85
C GLY A 196 11.73 11.32 -28.32
N PHE A 197 12.14 10.22 -27.69
CA PHE A 197 12.26 10.15 -26.23
C PHE A 197 13.70 10.44 -25.80
N GLN A 198 13.92 11.47 -24.98
CA GLN A 198 15.23 11.74 -24.38
C GLN A 198 15.11 11.51 -22.86
N LEU A 199 15.90 10.58 -22.32
CA LEU A 199 16.01 10.43 -20.87
C LEU A 199 16.83 11.62 -20.39
N THR A 200 16.18 12.61 -19.79
CA THR A 200 16.88 13.65 -19.04
C THR A 200 17.49 12.97 -17.82
N SER A 201 18.81 12.82 -17.80
CA SER A 201 19.53 12.42 -16.61
C SER A 201 19.43 13.55 -15.60
N GLU A 202 18.42 13.53 -14.73
CA GLU A 202 18.47 14.41 -13.56
C GLU A 202 19.61 13.93 -12.67
N SER A 203 20.64 14.77 -12.62
CA SER A 203 21.80 14.70 -11.76
C SER A 203 21.39 14.55 -10.29
N SER A 204 21.95 13.55 -9.63
CA SER A 204 22.47 13.59 -8.26
C SER A 204 22.40 14.96 -7.58
N GLY A 205 21.27 15.27 -6.96
CA GLY A 205 20.97 16.59 -6.42
C GLY A 205 20.02 16.56 -5.24
N ILE A 206 20.17 15.59 -4.34
CA ILE A 206 19.66 15.71 -2.97
C ILE A 206 20.84 15.42 -2.04
N SER A 207 21.61 16.48 -1.80
CA SER A 207 22.45 16.62 -0.62
C SER A 207 21.88 17.81 0.14
N GLY A 208 21.49 17.57 1.38
CA GLY A 208 20.80 18.51 2.26
C GLY A 208 20.00 17.77 3.31
#